data_AF-A0A944VT90-F1
#
_entry.id   AF-A0A944VT90-F1
#
_cell.length_a   1.000
_cell.length_b   1.000
_cell.length_c   1.000
_cell.angle_alpha   90.00
_cell.angle_beta   90.00
_cell.angle_gamma   90.00
#
_symmetry.space_group_name_H-M   'P 1'
#
loop_
_entity.id
_entity.type
_entity.pdbx_description
1 polymer ?
#
loop_
_entity_poly.entity_id
_entity_poly.type
_entity_poly.pdbx_seq_one_letter_code
_entity_poly.pdbx_strand_id
1 'polypeptide(L)'
;MSNSIIKYPIYTFDNQILFPAGSEMSPGNIDDLISTNKNTYSSVSLLNYKSVRKDIIKFIRSAPSYSVIFGDDKQIASLMNHLGSVTLISPVLKMLDYFKEHDYYTYKHHLLVWALSTHIATVMADDYIDLLKEAESGPTHDVGKICVPLDILK
;
A
#
# COMPACT_ATOMS: atom_id res chain seq x y z
N MET A 1 -27.08 5.09 -16.00
CA MET A 1 -26.06 5.82 -15.20
C MET A 1 -25.20 6.58 -16.19
N SER A 2 -24.93 7.87 -15.96
CA SER A 2 -24.02 8.64 -16.82
C SER A 2 -22.58 8.20 -16.53
N ASN A 3 -21.85 7.80 -17.56
CA ASN A 3 -20.44 7.45 -17.42
C ASN A 3 -19.62 8.70 -17.08
N SER A 4 -18.56 8.51 -16.28
CA SER A 4 -17.71 9.63 -15.85
C SER A 4 -16.72 10.00 -16.96
N ILE A 5 -16.48 11.30 -17.17
CA ILE A 5 -15.47 11.78 -18.11
C ILE A 5 -14.19 12.12 -17.36
N ILE A 6 -13.08 11.55 -17.81
CA ILE A 6 -11.74 11.82 -17.31
C ILE A 6 -11.32 13.22 -17.79
N LYS A 7 -11.16 14.18 -16.86
CA LYS A 7 -10.79 15.56 -17.22
C LYS A 7 -9.31 15.76 -17.53
N TYR A 8 -8.45 14.91 -16.98
CA TYR A 8 -7.00 15.01 -17.09
C TYR A 8 -6.42 13.67 -17.52
N PRO A 9 -5.37 13.64 -18.36
CA PRO A 9 -4.80 12.38 -18.79
C PRO A 9 -4.26 11.59 -17.60
N ILE A 10 -4.47 10.27 -17.61
CA ILE A 10 -3.90 9.33 -16.65
C ILE A 10 -2.69 8.70 -17.31
N TYR A 11 -1.58 8.62 -16.56
CA TYR A 11 -0.33 8.05 -17.04
C TYR A 11 0.03 6.80 -16.26
N THR A 12 0.76 5.89 -16.90
CA THR A 12 1.51 4.82 -16.23
C THR A 12 2.71 5.40 -15.47
N PHE A 13 3.34 4.59 -14.61
CA PHE A 13 4.54 5.01 -13.87
C PHE A 13 5.76 5.34 -14.77
N ASP A 14 5.79 4.80 -15.98
CA ASP A 14 6.78 5.11 -17.03
C ASP A 14 6.34 6.25 -17.96
N ASN A 15 5.34 7.03 -17.54
CA ASN A 15 4.86 8.24 -18.21
C ASN A 15 4.23 7.99 -19.59
N GLN A 16 3.71 6.78 -19.84
CA GLN A 16 2.89 6.49 -21.01
C GLN A 16 1.43 6.84 -20.71
N ILE A 17 0.70 7.34 -21.70
CA ILE A 17 -0.73 7.68 -21.53
C ILE A 17 -1.52 6.38 -21.35
N LEU A 18 -2.13 6.22 -20.19
CA LEU A 18 -3.07 5.16 -19.86
C LEU A 18 -4.49 5.54 -20.31
N PHE A 19 -4.92 6.76 -19.97
CA PHE A 19 -6.17 7.33 -20.47
C PHE A 19 -5.96 8.78 -20.92
N PRO A 20 -6.32 9.14 -22.15
CA PRO A 20 -6.35 10.54 -22.57
C PRO A 20 -7.37 11.38 -21.77
N ALA A 21 -7.14 12.70 -21.71
CA ALA A 21 -8.19 13.61 -21.26
C ALA A 21 -9.38 13.60 -22.22
N GLY A 22 -10.59 13.71 -21.67
CA GLY A 22 -11.85 13.61 -22.41
C GLY A 22 -12.34 12.17 -22.60
N SER A 23 -11.56 11.16 -22.20
CA SER A 23 -11.99 9.77 -22.27
C SER A 23 -13.15 9.48 -21.33
N GLU A 24 -14.11 8.70 -21.81
CA GLU A 24 -15.21 8.17 -21.02
C GLU A 24 -14.76 6.94 -20.24
N MET A 25 -15.01 6.94 -18.93
CA MET A 25 -14.80 5.77 -18.08
C MET A 25 -16.05 4.89 -18.15
N SER A 26 -16.04 3.96 -19.11
CA SER A 26 -17.05 2.93 -19.30
C SER A 26 -16.44 1.55 -19.01
N PRO A 27 -17.25 0.53 -18.67
CA PRO A 27 -16.75 -0.83 -18.48
C PRO A 27 -15.95 -1.35 -19.68
N GLY A 28 -16.43 -1.12 -20.91
CA GLY A 28 -15.73 -1.55 -22.12
C GLY A 28 -14.36 -0.89 -22.30
N ASN A 29 -14.24 0.42 -22.04
CA ASN A 29 -12.96 1.11 -22.12
C ASN A 29 -11.97 0.64 -21.04
N ILE A 30 -12.46 0.23 -19.86
CA ILE A 30 -11.62 -0.35 -18.79
C ILE A 30 -11.16 -1.76 -19.19
N ASP A 31 -12.05 -2.59 -19.72
CA ASP A 31 -11.69 -3.95 -20.17
C ASP A 31 -10.66 -3.92 -21.30
N ASP A 32 -10.83 -3.01 -22.27
CA ASP A 32 -9.85 -2.76 -23.33
C ASP A 32 -8.50 -2.33 -22.77
N LEU A 33 -8.50 -1.46 -21.76
CA LEU A 33 -7.27 -1.02 -21.09
C LEU A 33 -6.55 -2.19 -20.39
N ILE A 34 -7.30 -3.01 -19.65
CA ILE A 34 -6.76 -4.18 -18.93
C ILE A 34 -6.15 -5.18 -19.93
N SER A 35 -6.79 -5.39 -21.08
CA SER A 35 -6.32 -6.34 -22.09
C SER A 35 -5.08 -5.86 -22.88
N THR A 36 -4.94 -4.54 -23.07
CA THR A 36 -3.87 -3.94 -23.88
C THR A 36 -2.63 -3.60 -23.08
N ASN A 37 -2.78 -3.28 -21.78
CA ASN A 37 -1.65 -2.90 -20.94
C ASN A 37 -0.90 -4.13 -20.39
N LYS A 38 0.16 -4.52 -21.10
CA LYS A 38 1.02 -5.67 -20.73
C LYS A 38 2.23 -5.28 -19.88
N ASN A 39 2.23 -4.11 -19.24
CA ASN A 39 3.36 -3.70 -18.41
C ASN A 39 3.60 -4.72 -17.29
N THR A 40 4.78 -5.35 -17.34
CA THR A 40 5.19 -6.38 -16.38
C THR A 40 6.12 -5.75 -15.36
N TYR A 41 5.53 -5.16 -14.32
CA TYR A 41 6.31 -4.77 -13.15
C TYR A 41 6.62 -6.03 -12.33
N SER A 42 7.86 -6.14 -11.87
CA SER A 42 8.20 -7.15 -10.86
C SER A 42 7.37 -6.91 -9.60
N SER A 43 6.80 -7.98 -9.05
CA SER A 43 6.13 -7.96 -7.75
C SER A 43 7.02 -8.62 -6.70
N VAL A 44 7.02 -8.04 -5.50
CA VAL A 44 7.77 -8.57 -4.35
C VAL A 44 6.88 -8.48 -3.12
N SER A 45 7.01 -9.45 -2.21
CA SER A 45 6.39 -9.35 -0.89
C SER A 45 6.86 -8.08 -0.19
N LEU A 46 5.90 -7.29 0.31
CA LEU A 46 6.18 -6.01 0.94
C LEU A 46 7.08 -6.16 2.17
N LEU A 47 6.88 -7.21 2.96
CA LEU A 47 7.76 -7.51 4.10
C LEU A 47 9.19 -7.83 3.69
N ASN A 48 9.39 -8.44 2.52
CA ASN A 48 10.71 -8.79 1.99
C ASN A 48 11.37 -7.62 1.26
N TYR A 49 10.67 -6.49 1.12
CA TYR A 49 11.23 -5.31 0.51
C TYR A 49 12.21 -4.61 1.47
N LYS A 50 13.52 -4.74 1.18
CA LYS A 50 14.62 -4.11 1.92
C LYS A 50 14.51 -4.33 3.43
N SER A 51 14.29 -3.26 4.21
CA SER A 51 14.26 -3.29 5.67
C SER A 51 12.85 -3.27 6.26
N VAL A 52 11.78 -3.30 5.44
CA VAL A 52 10.40 -3.10 5.89
C VAL A 52 10.04 -3.99 7.09
N ARG A 53 10.29 -5.31 7.01
CA ARG A 53 10.04 -6.23 8.14
C ARG A 53 10.77 -5.81 9.42
N LYS A 54 12.06 -5.46 9.32
CA LYS A 54 12.86 -5.03 10.47
C LYS A 54 12.34 -3.73 11.06
N ASP A 55 11.92 -2.80 10.20
CA ASP A 55 11.43 -1.49 10.59
C ASP A 55 10.06 -1.60 11.28
N ILE A 56 9.13 -2.41 10.77
CA ILE A 56 7.83 -2.66 11.44
C ILE A 56 8.06 -3.22 12.86
N ILE A 57 8.87 -4.27 12.99
CA ILE A 57 9.17 -4.89 14.29
C ILE A 57 9.80 -3.85 15.23
N LYS A 58 10.75 -3.06 14.73
CA LYS A 58 11.37 -1.97 15.50
C LYS A 58 10.34 -0.94 15.95
N PHE A 59 9.41 -0.54 15.10
CA PHE A 59 8.39 0.46 15.43
C PHE A 59 7.38 -0.06 16.45
N ILE A 60 6.89 -1.29 16.27
CA ILE A 60 6.02 -1.96 17.26
C ILE A 60 6.70 -2.00 18.62
N ARG A 61 8.00 -2.33 18.68
CA ARG A 61 8.76 -2.40 19.93
C ARG A 61 9.23 -1.05 20.48
N SER A 62 9.05 0.05 19.73
CA SER A 62 9.61 1.36 20.11
C SER A 62 8.79 2.10 21.18
N ALA A 63 7.54 1.69 21.42
CA ALA A 63 6.64 2.34 22.37
C ALA A 63 6.03 1.31 23.33
N PRO A 64 6.05 1.57 24.66
CA PRO A 64 5.43 0.66 25.64
C PRO A 64 3.93 0.44 25.42
N SER A 65 3.20 1.43 24.90
CA SER A 65 1.77 1.29 24.61
C SER A 65 1.49 0.24 23.53
N TYR A 66 2.44 -0.02 22.63
CA TYR A 66 2.27 -1.00 21.56
C TYR A 66 2.42 -2.44 22.04
N SER A 67 3.09 -2.71 23.17
CA SER A 67 3.10 -4.07 23.72
C SER A 67 1.72 -4.51 24.21
N VAL A 68 0.85 -3.56 24.58
CA VAL A 68 -0.55 -3.86 24.96
C VAL A 68 -1.38 -4.20 23.72
N ILE A 69 -1.09 -3.56 22.59
CA ILE A 69 -1.85 -3.72 21.34
C ILE A 69 -1.38 -4.97 20.60
N PHE A 70 -0.09 -5.04 20.26
CA PHE A 70 0.46 -6.12 19.43
C PHE A 70 0.81 -7.38 20.22
N GLY A 71 0.89 -7.26 21.55
CA GLY A 71 1.13 -8.38 22.44
C GLY A 71 2.59 -8.86 22.44
N ASP A 72 2.75 -10.17 22.63
CA ASP A 72 4.07 -10.81 22.76
C ASP A 72 4.73 -11.16 21.41
N ASP A 73 5.93 -11.73 21.47
CA ASP A 73 6.70 -12.11 20.27
C ASP A 73 6.00 -13.15 19.41
N LYS A 74 5.14 -14.01 19.98
CA LYS A 74 4.37 -15.01 19.24
C LYS A 74 3.25 -14.33 18.46
N GLN A 75 2.57 -13.37 19.07
CA GLN A 75 1.53 -12.57 18.40
C GLN A 75 2.12 -11.71 17.28
N ILE A 76 3.28 -11.08 17.53
CA ILE A 76 4.01 -10.33 16.50
C ILE A 76 4.43 -11.25 15.35
N ALA A 77 4.94 -12.45 15.64
CA ALA A 77 5.31 -13.41 14.60
C ALA A 77 4.10 -13.84 13.76
N SER A 78 2.93 -14.05 14.38
CA SER A 78 1.68 -14.36 13.69
C SER A 78 1.25 -13.22 12.76
N LEU A 79 1.29 -11.97 13.25
CA LEU A 79 1.01 -10.79 12.42
C LEU A 79 1.96 -10.69 11.22
N MET A 80 3.26 -10.95 11.41
CA MET A 80 4.23 -10.95 10.30
C MET A 80 3.93 -12.02 9.24
N ASN A 81 3.26 -13.12 9.59
CA ASN A 81 2.84 -14.11 8.60
C ASN A 81 1.69 -13.58 7.75
N HIS A 82 0.71 -12.90 8.35
CA HIS A 82 -0.40 -12.27 7.61
C HIS A 82 0.08 -11.14 6.71
N LEU A 83 0.96 -10.27 7.20
CA LEU A 83 1.55 -9.20 6.38
C LEU A 83 2.43 -9.75 5.26
N GLY A 84 2.99 -10.95 5.42
CA GLY A 84 3.91 -11.57 4.47
C GLY A 84 3.28 -11.99 3.15
N SER A 85 1.96 -12.22 3.13
CA SER A 85 1.22 -12.58 1.90
C SER A 85 1.05 -11.41 0.94
N VAL A 86 1.24 -10.18 1.41
CA VAL A 86 1.00 -8.98 0.61
C VAL A 86 2.17 -8.74 -0.34
N THR A 87 1.87 -8.74 -1.64
CA THR A 87 2.83 -8.43 -2.71
C THR A 87 2.44 -7.15 -3.40
N LEU A 88 3.44 -6.32 -3.72
CA LEU A 88 3.23 -5.08 -4.46
C LEU A 88 4.19 -5.02 -5.63
N ILE A 89 3.77 -4.29 -6.67
CA ILE A 89 4.61 -4.01 -7.83
C ILE A 89 5.73 -3.02 -7.48
N SER A 90 6.86 -3.16 -8.15
CA SER A 90 8.07 -2.38 -7.86
C SER A 90 7.90 -0.85 -7.86
N PRO A 91 7.08 -0.20 -8.72
CA PRO A 91 6.84 1.24 -8.61
C PRO A 91 6.18 1.65 -7.29
N VAL A 92 5.21 0.86 -6.81
CA VAL A 92 4.54 1.12 -5.53
C VAL A 92 5.52 0.88 -4.37
N LEU A 93 6.37 -0.13 -4.45
CA LEU A 93 7.40 -0.37 -3.43
C LEU A 93 8.40 0.79 -3.31
N LYS A 94 8.77 1.43 -4.44
CA LYS A 94 9.68 2.59 -4.45
C LYS A 94 9.10 3.82 -3.74
N MET A 95 7.79 3.90 -3.56
CA MET A 95 7.16 4.94 -2.73
C MET A 95 7.69 4.90 -1.29
N LEU A 96 7.94 3.70 -0.75
CA LEU A 96 8.48 3.56 0.59
C LEU A 96 9.91 4.10 0.69
N ASP A 97 10.71 3.96 -0.36
CA ASP A 97 12.04 4.57 -0.41
C ASP A 97 11.94 6.09 -0.37
N TYR A 98 11.04 6.66 -1.19
CA TYR A 98 10.80 8.09 -1.25
C TYR A 98 10.39 8.65 0.12
N PHE A 99 9.39 8.05 0.78
CA PHE A 99 9.01 8.49 2.13
C PHE A 99 10.15 8.29 3.12
N LYS A 100 10.84 7.14 3.09
CA LYS A 100 11.94 6.91 4.02
C LYS A 100 13.05 7.95 3.91
N GLU A 101 13.32 8.44 2.71
CA GLU A 101 14.34 9.46 2.44
C GLU A 101 13.87 10.90 2.73
N HIS A 102 12.63 11.23 2.36
CA HIS A 102 12.17 12.62 2.31
C HIS A 102 11.11 12.99 3.36
N ASP A 103 10.34 12.01 3.83
CA ASP A 103 9.27 12.15 4.84
C ASP A 103 9.20 10.89 5.72
N TYR A 104 10.17 10.79 6.63
CA TYR A 104 10.32 9.63 7.50
C TYR A 104 9.10 9.44 8.43
N TYR A 105 8.37 10.51 8.74
CA TYR A 105 7.14 10.42 9.52
C TYR A 105 6.08 9.63 8.76
N THR A 106 5.80 9.99 7.50
CA THR A 106 4.85 9.23 6.65
C THR A 106 5.32 7.80 6.45
N TYR A 107 6.63 7.55 6.26
CA TYR A 107 7.15 6.18 6.19
C TYR A 107 6.82 5.35 7.44
N LYS A 108 7.11 5.89 8.63
CA LYS A 108 6.82 5.21 9.90
C LYS A 108 5.31 5.03 10.10
N HIS A 109 4.53 6.08 9.86
CA HIS A 109 3.07 6.08 9.97
C HIS A 109 2.48 4.97 9.10
N HIS A 110 2.87 4.94 7.84
CA HIS A 110 2.39 4.00 6.85
C HIS A 110 2.58 2.54 7.29
N LEU A 111 3.80 2.20 7.74
CA LEU A 111 4.13 0.85 8.21
C LEU A 111 3.40 0.47 9.50
N LEU A 112 3.23 1.41 10.43
CA LEU A 112 2.50 1.18 11.67
C LEU A 112 1.00 1.03 11.47
N VAL A 113 0.39 1.89 10.64
CA VAL A 113 -1.04 1.80 10.32
C VAL A 113 -1.34 0.49 9.61
N TRP A 114 -0.51 0.08 8.65
CA TRP A 114 -0.68 -1.21 7.98
C TRP A 114 -0.60 -2.39 8.96
N ALA A 115 0.39 -2.40 9.86
CA ALA A 115 0.50 -3.43 10.89
C ALA A 115 -0.70 -3.42 11.84
N LEU A 116 -1.18 -2.24 12.24
CA LEU A 116 -2.30 -2.07 13.16
C LEU A 116 -3.63 -2.49 12.54
N SER A 117 -3.94 -2.04 11.31
CA SER A 117 -5.19 -2.40 10.64
C SER A 117 -5.26 -3.90 10.38
N THR A 118 -4.15 -4.50 9.92
CA THR A 118 -4.06 -5.96 9.75
C THR A 118 -4.24 -6.68 11.09
N HIS A 119 -3.62 -6.17 12.18
CA HIS A 119 -3.78 -6.77 13.50
C HIS A 119 -5.24 -6.72 13.99
N ILE A 120 -5.91 -5.58 13.82
CA ILE A 120 -7.34 -5.44 14.15
C ILE A 120 -8.17 -6.42 13.32
N ALA A 121 -7.89 -6.54 12.03
CA ALA A 121 -8.57 -7.49 11.14
C ALA A 121 -8.39 -8.95 11.60
N THR A 122 -7.25 -9.33 12.20
CA THR A 122 -7.10 -10.71 12.73
C THR A 122 -8.09 -11.05 13.85
N VAL A 123 -8.69 -10.04 14.48
CA VAL A 123 -9.69 -10.20 15.54
C VAL A 123 -11.11 -9.96 15.03
N MET A 124 -11.28 -9.05 14.07
CA MET A 124 -12.59 -8.57 13.63
C MET A 124 -13.10 -9.20 12.32
N ALA A 125 -12.22 -9.74 11.48
CA ALA A 125 -12.65 -10.28 10.19
C ALA A 125 -13.49 -11.55 10.38
N ASP A 126 -14.61 -11.63 9.66
CA ASP A 126 -15.52 -12.78 9.68
C ASP A 126 -14.86 -14.02 9.06
N ASP A 127 -13.95 -13.82 8.11
CA ASP A 127 -13.16 -14.88 7.49
C ASP A 127 -11.73 -14.45 7.07
N TYR A 128 -10.96 -15.43 6.59
CA TYR A 128 -9.58 -15.21 6.16
C TYR A 128 -9.46 -14.37 4.88
N ILE A 129 -10.48 -14.37 4.02
CA ILE A 129 -10.46 -13.59 2.77
C ILE A 129 -10.60 -12.11 3.08
N ASP A 130 -11.45 -11.74 4.03
CA ASP A 130 -11.60 -10.35 4.45
C ASP A 130 -10.35 -9.85 5.19
N LEU A 131 -9.70 -10.71 5.99
CA LEU A 131 -8.38 -10.41 6.55
C LEU A 131 -7.33 -10.13 5.45
N LEU A 132 -7.30 -10.95 4.39
CA LEU A 132 -6.37 -10.75 3.28
C LEU A 132 -6.62 -9.43 2.54
N LYS A 133 -7.89 -9.09 2.26
CA LYS A 133 -8.23 -7.82 1.61
C LYS A 133 -7.78 -6.61 2.42
N GLU A 134 -7.96 -6.65 3.74
CA GLU A 134 -7.49 -5.59 4.64
C GLU A 134 -5.95 -5.50 4.64
N ALA A 135 -5.26 -6.64 4.66
CA ALA A 135 -3.81 -6.68 4.59
C ALA A 135 -3.29 -6.12 3.25
N GLU A 136 -3.98 -6.38 2.14
CA GLU A 136 -3.59 -5.93 0.79
C GLU A 136 -3.88 -4.45 0.51
N SER A 137 -4.95 -3.90 1.08
CA SER A 137 -5.32 -2.49 0.87
C SER A 137 -4.45 -1.54 1.71
N GLY A 138 -4.11 -1.95 2.94
CA GLY A 138 -3.38 -1.15 3.92
C GLY A 138 -2.11 -0.48 3.38
N PRO A 139 -1.21 -1.15 2.65
CA PRO A 139 0.03 -0.56 2.14
C PRO A 139 -0.11 0.51 1.07
N THR A 140 -1.32 0.81 0.61
CA THR A 140 -1.53 1.77 -0.47
C THR A 140 -2.40 2.94 -0.05
N HIS A 141 -2.92 2.95 1.19
CA HIS A 141 -3.87 3.97 1.68
C HIS A 141 -3.36 5.42 1.50
N ASP A 142 -2.06 5.62 1.65
CA ASP A 142 -1.41 6.94 1.64
C ASP A 142 -0.55 7.18 0.38
N VAL A 143 -0.67 6.36 -0.68
CA VAL A 143 0.17 6.50 -1.89
C VAL A 143 0.08 7.90 -2.51
N GLY A 144 -1.08 8.54 -2.42
CA GLY A 144 -1.30 9.89 -2.96
C GLY A 144 -0.41 10.96 -2.34
N LYS A 145 0.16 10.73 -1.14
CA LYS A 145 1.09 11.69 -0.51
C LYS A 145 2.37 11.91 -1.31
N ILE A 146 2.74 11.00 -2.22
CA ILE A 146 3.88 11.22 -3.13
C ILE A 146 3.69 12.43 -4.05
N CYS A 147 2.44 12.83 -4.29
CA CYS A 147 2.10 13.99 -5.11
C CYS A 147 2.00 15.30 -4.29
N VAL A 148 2.17 15.24 -2.96
CA VAL A 148 2.09 16.41 -2.09
C VAL A 148 3.50 17.01 -1.95
N PRO A 149 3.65 18.33 -2.17
CA PRO A 149 4.92 19.02 -1.95
C PRO A 149 5.51 18.77 -0.56
N LEU A 150 6.82 18.52 -0.49
CA LEU A 150 7.50 18.15 0.76
C LEU A 150 7.44 19.24 1.83
N ASP A 151 7.34 20.50 1.44
CA ASP A 151 7.15 21.67 2.31
C ASP A 151 5.77 21.71 2.99
N ILE A 152 4.79 20.95 2.47
CA ILE A 152 3.47 20.78 3.09
C ILE A 152 3.45 19.57 4.04
N LEU A 153 4.28 18.56 3.77
CA LEU A 153 4.35 17.34 4.58
C LEU A 153 5.23 17.48 5.85
N LYS A 154 6.07 18.53 5.91
CA LYS A 154 7.05 18.77 6.98
C LYS A 154 6.59 19.78 8.02
#